data_AF-A0A7V9R1Z7-F1
#
_entry.id   AF-A0A7V9R1Z7-F1
#
_cell.length_a   1.000
_cell.length_b   1.000
_cell.length_c   1.000
_cell.angle_alpha   90.00
_cell.angle_beta   90.00
_cell.angle_gamma   90.00
#
_symmetry.space_group_name_H-M   'P 1'
#
loop_
_entity.id
_entity.type
_entity.pdbx_description
1 polymer ?
#
loop_
_entity_poly.entity_id
_entity_poly.type
_entity_poly.pdbx_seq_one_letter_code
_entity_poly.pdbx_strand_id
1 'polypeptide(L)' 'DRDSAALRYLAGIGIRPGVSLEVGQRAPFGGPLWLRVDGKEEAVGDQLGTLIYGRSAAPAATTAGGESS' A
#
# COMPACT_ATOMS: atom_id res chain seq x y z
N ASP A 1 18.86 -4.59 13.61
CA ASP A 1 17.84 -5.48 14.22
C ASP A 1 16.42 -4.93 14.11
N ARG A 2 16.15 -3.66 14.49
CA ARG A 2 14.82 -3.03 14.37
C ARG A 2 14.19 -3.14 12.97
N ASP A 3 14.96 -2.92 11.91
CA ASP A 3 14.45 -3.04 10.53
C ASP A 3 13.99 -4.46 10.22
N SER A 4 14.66 -5.47 10.77
CA SER A 4 14.30 -6.88 10.59
C SER A 4 12.98 -7.24 11.29
N ALA A 5 12.68 -6.61 12.43
CA ALA A 5 11.39 -6.76 13.10
C ALA A 5 10.26 -6.06 12.34
N ALA A 6 10.51 -4.84 11.85
CA ALA A 6 9.55 -4.09 11.03
C ALA A 6 9.21 -4.83 9.73
N LEU A 7 10.22 -5.35 9.03
CA LEU A 7 10.02 -6.15 7.81
C LEU A 7 9.25 -7.45 8.08
N ARG A 8 9.50 -8.13 9.21
CA ARG A 8 8.72 -9.32 9.61
C ARG A 8 7.26 -8.97 9.89
N TYR A 9 7.01 -7.85 10.54
CA TYR A 9 5.65 -7.37 10.77
C TYR A 9 4.93 -7.08 9.45
N LEU A 10 5.55 -6.31 8.54
CA LEU A 10 5.02 -6.03 7.20
C LEU A 10 4.70 -7.33 6.44
N ALA A 11 5.61 -8.30 6.46
CA ALA A 11 5.41 -9.59 5.83
C ALA A 11 4.27 -10.41 6.46
N GLY A 12 4.00 -10.22 7.75
CA GLY A 12 2.89 -10.84 8.49
C GLY A 12 1.52 -10.30 8.09
N ILE A 13 1.43 -9.01 7.75
CA ILE A 13 0.20 -8.37 7.24
C ILE A 13 0.08 -8.42 5.69
N GLY A 14 0.96 -9.17 5.01
CA GLY A 14 0.90 -9.37 3.56
C GLY A 14 1.71 -8.38 2.72
N ILE A 15 2.33 -7.37 3.33
CA ILE A 15 3.16 -6.38 2.62
C ILE A 15 4.55 -6.97 2.39
N ARG A 16 4.87 -7.27 1.13
CA ARG A 16 6.15 -7.88 0.71
C ARG A 16 6.65 -7.26 -0.60
N PRO A 17 7.95 -7.33 -0.89
CA PRO A 17 8.46 -6.88 -2.18
C PRO A 17 7.74 -7.58 -3.35
N GLY A 18 7.28 -6.80 -4.32
CA GLY A 18 6.62 -7.30 -5.53
C GLY A 18 5.10 -7.41 -5.47
N VAL A 19 4.47 -7.12 -4.32
CA VAL A 19 3.00 -7.07 -4.23
C VAL A 19 2.46 -5.73 -4.71
N SER A 20 1.26 -5.75 -5.29
CA SER A 20 0.50 -4.53 -5.57
C SER A 20 -0.32 -4.15 -4.35
N LEU A 21 -0.30 -2.87 -4.02
CA LEU A 21 -1.00 -2.30 -2.88
C LEU A 21 -1.64 -0.98 -3.29
N GLU A 22 -2.81 -0.71 -2.74
CA GLU A 22 -3.49 0.57 -2.94
C GLU A 22 -3.16 1.48 -1.77
N VAL A 23 -2.68 2.67 -2.09
CA VAL A 23 -2.40 3.70 -1.09
C VAL A 23 -3.66 4.51 -0.87
N GLY A 24 -4.21 4.42 0.35
CA GLY A 24 -5.37 5.18 0.79
C GLY A 24 -4.99 6.54 1.37
N GLN A 25 -5.72 6.97 2.39
CA GLN A 25 -5.49 8.26 3.05
C GLN A 25 -4.34 8.19 4.05
N ARG A 26 -3.61 9.30 4.22
CA ARG A 26 -2.69 9.50 5.35
C ARG A 26 -3.33 10.42 6.38
N ALA A 27 -3.38 9.98 7.62
CA ALA A 27 -3.87 10.81 8.72
C ALA A 27 -2.90 11.97 9.04
N PRO A 28 -3.40 13.13 9.49
CA PRO A 28 -2.56 14.28 9.82
C PRO A 28 -1.67 14.01 11.05
N PHE A 29 -0.67 14.89 11.27
CA PHE A 29 0.22 14.88 12.45
C PHE A 29 1.05 13.61 12.63
N GLY A 30 1.44 12.93 11.55
CA GLY A 30 2.18 11.67 11.63
C GLY A 30 1.29 10.48 11.98
N GLY A 31 -0.02 10.59 11.75
CA GLY A 31 -0.94 9.47 11.84
C GLY A 31 -0.66 8.39 10.78
N PRO A 32 -1.36 7.25 10.87
CA PRO A 32 -1.10 6.11 10.01
C PRO A 32 -1.42 6.40 8.54
N LEU A 33 -0.70 5.72 7.68
CA LEU A 33 -1.02 5.55 6.27
C LEU A 33 -1.92 4.32 6.13
N TRP A 34 -3.11 4.54 5.56
CA TRP A 34 -4.03 3.46 5.23
C TRP A 34 -3.61 2.83 3.89
N LEU A 35 -3.43 1.52 3.89
CA LEU A 35 -3.07 0.74 2.71
C LEU A 35 -4.08 -0.38 2.51
N ARG A 36 -4.38 -0.72 1.26
CA ARG A 36 -5.17 -1.91 0.93
C ARG A 36 -4.27 -2.95 0.28
N VAL A 37 -4.17 -4.12 0.90
CA VAL A 37 -3.40 -5.28 0.43
C VAL A 37 -4.28 -6.53 0.49
N ASP A 38 -4.31 -7.31 -0.59
CA ASP A 38 -5.18 -8.50 -0.72
C ASP A 38 -6.66 -8.25 -0.35
N GLY A 39 -7.16 -7.05 -0.67
CA GLY A 39 -8.53 -6.64 -0.37
C GLY A 39 -8.81 -6.27 1.09
N LYS A 40 -7.80 -6.31 1.96
CA LYS A 40 -7.88 -5.88 3.37
C LYS A 40 -7.26 -4.52 3.55
N GLU A 41 -7.90 -3.70 4.37
CA GLU A 41 -7.38 -2.40 4.77
C GLU A 41 -6.50 -2.55 6.02
N GLU A 42 -5.28 -2.06 5.93
CA GLU A 42 -4.25 -2.13 6.96
C GLU A 42 -3.74 -0.72 7.27
N ALA A 43 -3.69 -0.37 8.56
CA ALA A 43 -3.13 0.89 9.02
C ALA A 43 -1.65 0.72 9.34
N VAL A 44 -0.79 1.42 8.61
CA VAL A 44 0.65 1.38 8.80
C VAL A 44 1.11 2.70 9.41
N GLY A 45 1.75 2.64 10.58
CA GLY A 45 2.31 3.84 11.22
C GLY A 45 3.33 4.53 10.31
N ASP A 46 3.48 5.85 10.50
CA ASP A 46 4.37 6.71 9.71
C ASP A 46 5.76 6.10 9.46
N GLN A 47 6.39 5.60 10.53
CA GLN A 47 7.73 5.02 10.51
C GLN A 47 7.84 3.71 9.72
N LEU A 48 6.76 2.93 9.61
CA LEU A 48 6.74 1.75 8.74
C LEU A 48 6.44 2.14 7.30
N GLY A 49 5.62 3.18 7.09
CA GLY A 49 5.32 3.71 5.77
C GLY A 49 6.57 4.18 5.03
N THR A 50 7.56 4.72 5.74
CA THR A 50 8.84 5.14 5.13
C THR A 50 9.69 3.98 4.62
N LEU A 51 9.43 2.74 5.07
CA LEU A 51 10.14 1.53 4.62
C LEU A 51 9.51 0.92 3.36
N ILE A 52 8.30 1.37 2.98
CA ILE A 52 7.57 0.85 1.82
C ILE A 52 7.95 1.67 0.60
N TYR A 53 8.74 1.06 -0.28
CA TYR A 53 9.11 1.65 -1.56
C TYR A 53 8.40 0.94 -2.69
N GLY A 54 7.90 1.72 -3.63
CA GLY A 54 7.19 1.21 -4.78
C GLY A 54 7.22 2.18 -5.94
N ARG A 55 6.78 1.69 -7.09
CA ARG A 55 6.47 2.49 -8.27
C ARG A 55 4.95 2.59 -8.36
N SER A 56 4.43 3.74 -8.78
CA SER A 56 3.03 3.79 -9.18
C SER A 56 2.86 2.86 -10.38
N ALA A 57 1.96 1.88 -10.25
CA ALA A 57 1.38 1.27 -11.43
C ALA A 57 0.51 2.36 -12.06
N ALA A 58 0.63 2.55 -13.38
CA ALA A 58 -0.38 3.36 -14.08
C ALA A 58 -1.76 2.81 -13.68
N PRO A 59 -2.74 3.67 -13.37
CA PRO A 59 -4.09 3.18 -13.13
C PRO A 59 -4.43 2.30 -14.33
N ALA A 60 -4.83 1.04 -14.07
CA ALA A 60 -5.21 0.12 -15.12
C ALA A 60 -6.14 0.91 -16.03
N ALA A 61 -5.67 1.20 -17.24
CA ALA A 61 -6.31 2.16 -18.12
C ALA A 61 -7.77 1.77 -18.12
N THR A 62 -8.63 2.67 -17.61
CA THR A 62 -10.05 2.39 -17.59
C THR A 62 -10.38 2.22 -19.07
N THR A 63 -10.54 0.97 -19.52
CA THR A 63 -11.15 0.68 -20.81
C THR A 63 -12.62 0.99 -20.58
N ALA A 64 -12.91 2.28 -20.43
CA ALA A 64 -14.22 2.82 -20.66
C ALA A 64 -14.46 2.54 -22.14
N GLY A 65 -15.22 1.48 -22.39
CA GLY A 65 -15.81 1.25 -23.69
C GLY A 65 -16.53 2.53 -24.11
N GLY A 66 -15.93 3.24 -25.07
CA GLY A 66 -16.73 3.69 -26.18
C GLY A 66 -17.22 2.45 -26.94
N GLU A 67 -18.33 2.60 -27.65
CA GLU A 67 -19.17 1.55 -28.28
C GLU A 67 -20.25 1.05 -27.29
N SER A 68 -21.55 1.31 -27.45
CA SER A 68 -22.41 1.58 -28.62
C SER A 68 -23.66 2.35 -28.14
N SER A 69 -24.51 3.06 -28.88
CA SER A 69 -24.80 3.22 -30.32
C SER A 69 -25.63 4.50 -30.49
#